data_AF-A0A4Y7ZKH8-F1
#
_entry.id   AF-A0A4Y7ZKH8-F1
#
_cell.length_a   1.000
_cell.length_b   1.000
_cell.length_c   1.000
_cell.angle_alpha   90.00
_cell.angle_beta   90.00
_cell.angle_gamma   90.00
#
_symmetry.space_group_name_H-M   'P 1'
#
loop_
_entity.id
_entity.type
_entity.pdbx_description
1 polymer ?
#
loop_
_entity_poly.entity_id
_entity_poly.type
_entity_poly.pdbx_seq_one_letter_code
_entity_poly.pdbx_strand_id
1 'polypeptide(L)'
;MTTIKRFLIASLISPLAIIPAFVIGGLIVELPNAPANQDFWLILNGLFSASLILLIVTYPATFILGGPSVAALQKYELLSLFNLNIIGWFAAAVMAFLFTDWLTAFLVGCYLSSTVAGTFWLIIKSGKKAST
;
A
#
# COMPACT_ATOMS: atom_id res chain seq x y z
N MET A 1 -7.94 14.32 -18.93
CA MET A 1 -8.11 14.14 -17.47
C MET A 1 -6.90 14.75 -16.76
N THR A 2 -7.11 15.65 -15.80
CA THR A 2 -6.00 16.37 -15.12
C THR A 2 -5.22 15.42 -14.20
N THR A 3 -3.94 15.74 -13.95
CA THR A 3 -3.06 14.98 -13.05
C THR A 3 -3.70 14.83 -11.66
N ILE A 4 -4.32 15.88 -11.12
CA ILE A 4 -5.02 15.87 -9.83
C ILE A 4 -6.15 14.81 -9.79
N LYS A 5 -6.97 14.70 -10.85
CA LYS A 5 -8.02 13.68 -10.92
C LYS A 5 -7.42 12.27 -10.92
N ARG A 6 -6.26 12.07 -11.56
CA ARG A 6 -5.57 10.77 -11.62
C ARG A 6 -4.99 10.39 -10.27
N PHE A 7 -4.44 11.36 -9.55
CA PHE A 7 -4.00 11.21 -8.16
C PHE A 7 -5.16 10.78 -7.25
N LEU A 8 -6.31 11.46 -7.35
CA LEU A 8 -7.51 11.13 -6.58
C LEU A 8 -7.96 9.69 -6.81
N ILE A 9 -8.03 9.25 -8.07
CA ILE A 9 -8.40 7.87 -8.39
C ILE A 9 -7.35 6.88 -7.87
N ALA A 10 -6.07 7.17 -8.05
CA ALA A 10 -5.00 6.31 -7.55
C ALA A 10 -5.03 6.20 -6.02
N SER A 11 -5.26 7.30 -5.31
CA SER A 11 -5.45 7.25 -3.86
C SER A 11 -6.67 6.43 -3.47
N LEU A 12 -7.78 6.46 -4.21
CA LEU A 12 -8.96 5.67 -3.85
C LEU A 12 -8.79 4.16 -4.14
N ILE A 13 -8.06 3.80 -5.19
CA ILE A 13 -7.90 2.40 -5.62
C ILE A 13 -6.81 1.66 -4.83
N SER A 14 -5.69 2.33 -4.52
CA SER A 14 -4.54 1.69 -3.87
C SER A 14 -4.89 0.97 -2.54
N PRO A 15 -5.72 1.55 -1.65
CA PRO A 15 -6.14 0.91 -0.40
C PRO A 15 -7.04 -0.31 -0.66
N LEU A 16 -7.93 -0.22 -1.65
CA LEU A 16 -8.80 -1.34 -2.01
C LEU A 16 -8.00 -2.57 -2.48
N ALA A 17 -6.82 -2.37 -3.08
CA ALA A 17 -5.94 -3.46 -3.50
C ALA A 17 -5.20 -4.15 -2.34
N ILE A 18 -5.06 -3.47 -1.20
CA ILE A 18 -4.34 -3.99 -0.02
C ILE A 18 -5.17 -5.02 0.75
N ILE A 19 -6.49 -4.79 0.85
CA ILE A 19 -7.38 -5.61 1.68
C ILE A 19 -7.36 -7.09 1.26
N PRO A 20 -7.58 -7.46 -0.03
CA PRO A 20 -7.61 -8.86 -0.42
C PRO A 20 -6.29 -9.57 -0.15
N ALA A 21 -5.17 -8.88 -0.38
CA ALA A 21 -3.85 -9.48 -0.20
C ALA A 21 -3.48 -9.66 1.28
N PHE A 22 -3.85 -8.71 2.13
CA PHE A 22 -3.66 -8.84 3.58
C PHE A 22 -4.52 -9.98 4.14
N VAL A 23 -5.78 -10.08 3.71
CA VAL A 23 -6.68 -11.17 4.13
C VAL A 23 -6.16 -12.53 3.65
N ILE A 24 -5.74 -12.66 2.39
CA ILE A 24 -5.18 -13.91 1.86
C ILE A 24 -3.88 -14.26 2.59
N GLY A 25 -2.96 -13.30 2.75
CA GLY A 25 -1.70 -13.51 3.47
C GLY A 25 -1.91 -13.92 4.92
N GLY A 26 -2.83 -13.26 5.62
CA GLY A 26 -3.23 -13.61 6.97
C GLY A 26 -3.85 -15.01 7.04
N LEU A 27 -4.71 -15.39 6.09
CA LEU A 27 -5.27 -16.75 6.05
C LEU A 27 -4.20 -17.82 5.86
N ILE A 28 -3.19 -17.57 5.00
CA ILE A 28 -2.08 -18.52 4.79
C ILE A 28 -1.26 -18.72 6.08
N VAL A 29 -1.15 -17.70 6.92
CA VAL A 29 -0.39 -17.75 8.18
C VAL A 29 -1.22 -18.29 9.33
N GLU A 30 -2.49 -17.89 9.45
CA GLU A 30 -3.36 -18.22 10.57
C GLU A 30 -4.00 -19.61 10.42
N LEU A 31 -4.41 -20.03 9.21
CA LEU A 31 -5.07 -21.33 9.01
C LEU A 31 -4.23 -22.54 9.46
N PRO A 32 -2.92 -22.61 9.18
CA PRO A 32 -2.10 -23.73 9.64
C PRO A 32 -1.84 -23.74 11.15
N ASN A 33 -1.96 -22.59 11.82
CA ASN A 33 -1.67 -22.40 13.23
C ASN A 33 -2.92 -22.32 14.11
N ALA A 34 -4.11 -22.30 13.50
CA ALA A 34 -5.38 -22.20 14.20
C ALA A 34 -5.64 -23.45 15.05
N PRO A 35 -6.07 -23.30 16.33
CA PRO A 35 -6.57 -24.42 17.11
C PRO A 35 -7.73 -25.12 16.39
N ALA A 36 -7.84 -26.44 16.55
CA ALA A 36 -8.87 -27.27 15.90
C ALA A 36 -10.33 -26.83 16.17
N ASN A 37 -10.54 -25.96 17.16
CA ASN A 37 -11.84 -25.51 17.65
C ASN A 37 -12.16 -24.08 17.19
N GLN A 38 -11.26 -23.41 16.46
CA GLN A 38 -11.41 -22.00 16.13
C GLN A 38 -12.31 -21.84 14.90
N ASP A 39 -13.36 -21.04 15.04
CA ASP A 39 -14.28 -20.76 13.93
C ASP A 39 -13.58 -19.99 12.81
N PHE A 40 -13.60 -20.55 11.59
CA PHE A 40 -13.07 -19.90 10.39
C PHE A 40 -13.60 -18.47 10.20
N TRP A 41 -14.89 -18.26 10.46
CA TRP A 41 -15.53 -16.95 10.36
C TRP A 41 -14.96 -15.92 11.35
N LEU A 42 -14.52 -16.37 12.53
CA LEU A 42 -13.89 -15.50 13.51
C LEU A 42 -12.50 -15.05 13.03
N ILE A 43 -11.72 -15.97 12.46
CA ILE A 43 -10.40 -15.68 11.86
C ILE A 43 -10.56 -14.70 10.70
N LEU A 44 -11.48 -14.98 9.78
CA LEU A 44 -11.74 -14.14 8.62
C LEU A 44 -12.15 -12.71 9.02
N ASN A 45 -13.08 -12.58 9.98
CA ASN A 45 -13.51 -11.29 10.48
C ASN A 45 -12.37 -10.54 11.20
N GLY A 46 -11.54 -11.23 11.98
CA GLY A 46 -10.37 -10.64 12.62
C GLY A 46 -9.38 -10.06 11.62
N LEU A 47 -9.04 -10.82 10.56
CA LEU A 47 -8.16 -10.38 9.49
C LEU A 47 -8.74 -9.21 8.70
N PHE A 48 -10.05 -9.24 8.42
CA PHE A 48 -10.73 -8.14 7.74
C PHE A 48 -10.71 -6.86 8.60
N SER A 49 -11.07 -6.94 9.89
CA SER A 49 -11.00 -5.80 10.81
C SER A 49 -9.58 -5.24 10.95
N ALA A 50 -8.57 -6.10 11.06
CA ALA A 50 -7.17 -5.69 11.10
C ALA A 50 -6.77 -4.94 9.81
N SER A 51 -7.18 -5.43 8.65
CA SER A 51 -6.90 -4.77 7.37
C SER A 51 -7.57 -3.41 7.24
N LEU A 52 -8.80 -3.22 7.77
CA LEU A 52 -9.47 -1.91 7.82
C LEU A 52 -8.73 -0.92 8.73
N ILE A 53 -8.28 -1.37 9.91
CA ILE A 53 -7.49 -0.53 10.82
C ILE A 53 -6.18 -0.12 10.15
N LEU A 54 -5.50 -1.08 9.53
CA LEU A 54 -4.27 -0.82 8.78
C LEU A 54 -4.52 0.21 7.67
N LEU A 55 -5.65 0.11 6.98
CA LEU A 55 -6.07 1.06 5.96
C LEU A 55 -6.24 2.46 6.53
N ILE A 56 -6.96 2.61 7.63
CA ILE A 56 -7.23 3.90 8.26
C ILE A 56 -5.94 4.60 8.68
N VAL A 57 -4.95 3.85 9.17
CA VAL A 57 -3.68 4.40 9.64
C VAL A 57 -2.72 4.70 8.49
N THR A 58 -2.62 3.79 7.51
CA THR A 58 -1.65 3.93 6.41
C THR A 58 -2.15 4.86 5.31
N TYR A 59 -3.46 5.01 5.13
CA TYR A 59 -4.03 5.80 4.05
C TYR A 59 -3.67 7.30 4.10
N PRO A 60 -3.79 7.99 5.26
CA PRO A 60 -3.35 9.38 5.38
C PRO A 60 -1.85 9.53 5.09
N ALA A 61 -1.02 8.63 5.62
CA ALA A 61 0.42 8.65 5.39
C ALA A 61 0.74 8.51 3.89
N THR A 62 0.01 7.64 3.20
CA THR A 62 0.20 7.38 1.77
C THR A 62 -0.24 8.56 0.91
N PHE A 63 -1.30 9.28 1.30
CA PHE A 63 -1.72 10.49 0.61
C PHE A 63 -0.75 11.66 0.84
N ILE A 64 -0.31 11.85 2.09
CA ILE A 64 0.60 12.93 2.50
C ILE A 64 2.00 12.72 1.91
N LEU A 65 2.48 11.48 1.82
CA LEU A 65 3.82 11.19 1.29
C LEU A 65 3.80 10.86 -0.21
N GLY A 66 2.84 10.05 -0.67
CA GLY A 66 2.77 9.62 -2.06
C GLY A 66 2.41 10.74 -3.03
N GLY A 67 1.48 11.62 -2.63
CA GLY A 67 1.06 12.82 -3.37
C GLY A 67 2.26 13.69 -3.82
N PRO A 68 2.99 14.27 -2.84
CA PRO A 68 4.15 15.10 -3.11
C PRO A 68 5.29 14.37 -3.80
N SER A 69 5.56 13.11 -3.45
CA SER A 69 6.67 12.34 -4.03
C SER A 69 6.49 12.13 -5.53
N VAL A 70 5.28 11.76 -5.95
CA VAL A 70 4.95 11.58 -7.37
C VAL A 70 4.99 12.92 -8.10
N ALA A 71 4.47 14.00 -7.51
CA ALA A 71 4.50 15.33 -8.11
C ALA A 71 5.94 15.86 -8.30
N ALA A 72 6.80 15.66 -7.29
CA ALA A 72 8.22 16.00 -7.37
C ALA A 72 8.92 15.18 -8.46
N LEU A 73 8.75 13.85 -8.47
CA LEU A 73 9.35 12.98 -9.49
C LEU A 73 8.86 13.29 -10.92
N GLN A 74 7.60 13.71 -11.07
CA GLN A 74 7.09 14.19 -12.35
C GLN A 74 7.77 15.49 -12.80
N LYS A 75 7.98 16.44 -11.89
CA LYS A 75 8.61 17.72 -12.18
C LYS A 75 10.04 17.58 -12.67
N TYR A 76 10.77 16.58 -12.16
CA TYR A 76 12.16 16.30 -12.54
C TYR A 76 12.30 15.24 -13.65
N GLU A 77 11.21 14.79 -14.26
CA GLU A 77 11.21 13.72 -15.27
C GLU A 77 11.78 12.36 -14.79
N LEU A 78 11.86 12.16 -13.48
CA LEU A 78 12.38 10.95 -12.84
C LEU A 78 11.28 9.97 -12.42
N LEU A 79 10.05 10.13 -12.93
CA LEU A 79 8.93 9.26 -12.55
C LEU A 79 9.12 7.84 -13.10
N SER A 80 9.65 6.96 -12.27
CA SER A 80 9.74 5.52 -12.51
C SER A 80 9.15 4.74 -11.34
N LEU A 81 8.68 3.52 -11.59
CA LEU A 81 8.19 2.63 -10.54
C LEU A 81 9.30 2.34 -9.50
N PHE A 82 10.54 2.22 -9.96
CA PHE A 82 11.71 2.02 -9.11
C PHE A 82 11.92 3.18 -8.13
N ASN A 83 11.89 4.43 -8.62
CA ASN A 83 12.07 5.61 -7.77
C ASN A 83 10.93 5.78 -6.77
N LEU A 84 9.69 5.46 -7.17
CA LEU A 84 8.54 5.46 -6.25
C LEU A 84 8.67 4.39 -5.15
N ASN A 85 9.14 3.19 -5.52
CA ASN A 85 9.40 2.13 -4.56
C ASN A 85 10.51 2.51 -3.58
N ILE A 86 11.63 3.10 -4.04
CA ILE A 86 12.72 3.53 -3.15
C ILE A 86 12.20 4.52 -2.09
N ILE A 87 11.46 5.55 -2.51
CA ILE A 87 10.95 6.56 -1.59
C ILE A 87 10.02 5.91 -0.56
N GLY A 88 9.13 5.04 -1.01
CA GLY A 88 8.18 4.41 -0.11
C GLY A 88 8.79 3.32 0.78
N TRP A 89 9.80 2.58 0.31
CA TRP A 89 10.59 1.66 1.14
C TRP A 89 11.43 2.40 2.18
N PHE A 90 11.97 3.57 1.84
CA PHE A 90 12.64 4.43 2.79
C PHE A 90 11.68 4.90 3.90
N ALA A 91 10.47 5.33 3.53
CA ALA A 91 9.44 5.67 4.51
C ALA A 91 9.03 4.46 5.36
N ALA A 92 8.89 3.27 4.76
CA ALA A 92 8.60 2.02 5.46
C ALA A 92 9.73 1.65 6.45
N ALA A 93 11.00 1.83 6.06
CA ALA A 93 12.14 1.61 6.94
C ALA A 93 12.09 2.53 8.16
N VAL A 94 11.90 3.84 7.95
CA VAL A 94 11.80 4.83 9.03
C VAL A 94 10.66 4.49 9.99
N MET A 95 9.49 4.11 9.46
CA MET A 95 8.36 3.72 10.30
C MET A 95 8.62 2.41 11.05
N ALA A 96 9.26 1.43 10.41
CA ALA A 96 9.56 0.13 11.02
C ALA A 96 10.50 0.23 12.22
N PHE A 97 11.43 1.20 12.23
CA PHE A 97 12.30 1.48 13.38
C PHE A 97 11.53 1.89 14.66
N LEU A 98 10.26 2.30 14.53
CA LEU A 98 9.42 2.70 15.67
C LEU A 98 8.65 1.53 16.29
N PHE A 99 8.70 0.33 15.71
CA PHE A 99 7.96 -0.84 16.18
C PHE A 99 8.89 -1.91 16.77
N THR A 100 8.38 -2.65 17.76
CA THR A 100 9.13 -3.71 18.46
C THR A 100 9.50 -4.87 17.53
N ASP A 101 8.63 -5.20 16.57
CA ASP A 101 8.89 -6.17 15.50
C ASP A 101 9.25 -5.45 14.19
N TRP A 102 10.45 -4.89 14.17
CA TRP A 102 10.95 -4.05 13.09
C TRP A 102 11.02 -4.77 11.74
N LEU A 103 11.33 -6.08 11.70
CA LEU A 103 11.44 -6.83 10.46
C LEU A 103 10.06 -7.06 9.82
N THR A 104 9.09 -7.53 10.61
CA THR A 104 7.72 -7.75 10.12
C THR A 104 7.08 -6.42 9.69
N ALA A 105 7.25 -5.37 10.51
CA ALA A 105 6.78 -4.03 10.18
C ALA A 105 7.40 -3.49 8.87
N PHE A 106 8.69 -3.72 8.66
CA PHE A 106 9.39 -3.32 7.43
C PHE A 106 8.86 -4.05 6.20
N LEU A 107 8.74 -5.38 6.26
CA LEU A 107 8.25 -6.19 5.14
C LEU A 107 6.81 -5.83 4.75
N VAL A 108 5.93 -5.68 5.74
CA VAL A 108 4.55 -5.23 5.52
C VAL A 108 4.54 -3.82 4.93
N GLY A 109 5.33 -2.89 5.49
CA GLY A 109 5.44 -1.53 4.98
C GLY A 109 5.93 -1.46 3.53
N CYS A 110 6.92 -2.28 3.16
CA CYS A 110 7.43 -2.36 1.79
C CYS A 110 6.39 -2.91 0.82
N TYR A 111 5.66 -3.94 1.22
CA TYR A 111 4.56 -4.51 0.45
C TYR A 111 3.46 -3.47 0.16
N LEU A 112 3.00 -2.77 1.21
CA LEU A 112 1.98 -1.72 1.11
C LEU A 112 2.46 -0.58 0.21
N SER A 113 3.68 -0.10 0.47
CA SER A 113 4.33 0.95 -0.32
C SER A 113 4.40 0.59 -1.80
N SER A 114 4.83 -0.64 -2.13
CA SER A 114 4.97 -1.08 -3.52
C SER A 114 3.65 -1.25 -4.24
N THR A 115 2.62 -1.71 -3.53
CA THR A 115 1.26 -1.79 -4.06
C THR A 115 0.77 -0.41 -4.45
N VAL A 116 0.92 0.57 -3.54
CA VAL A 116 0.48 1.94 -3.80
C VAL A 116 1.31 2.60 -4.91
N ALA A 117 2.64 2.51 -4.84
CA ALA A 117 3.53 3.00 -5.88
C ALA A 117 3.17 2.45 -7.26
N GLY A 118 2.84 1.15 -7.34
CA GLY A 118 2.34 0.48 -8.53
C GLY A 118 1.06 1.10 -9.08
N THR A 119 0.05 1.29 -8.22
CA THR A 119 -1.23 1.90 -8.62
C THR A 119 -1.05 3.34 -9.12
N PHE A 120 -0.27 4.18 -8.42
CA PHE A 120 0.01 5.55 -8.86
C PHE A 120 0.75 5.58 -10.20
N TRP A 121 1.78 4.75 -10.35
CA TRP A 121 2.54 4.66 -11.58
C TRP A 121 1.68 4.22 -12.78
N LEU A 122 0.86 3.17 -12.61
CA LEU A 122 0.00 2.64 -13.66
C LEU A 122 -1.04 3.68 -14.12
N ILE A 123 -1.72 4.35 -13.19
CA ILE A 123 -2.78 5.31 -13.52
C ILE A 123 -2.20 6.55 -14.20
N ILE A 124 -1.06 7.03 -13.73
CA ILE A 124 -0.39 8.20 -14.31
C ILE A 124 0.19 7.87 -15.69
N LYS A 125 0.82 6.70 -15.86
CA LYS A 125 1.38 6.26 -17.15
C LYS A 125 0.30 6.02 -18.20
N SER A 126 -0.78 5.32 -17.85
CA SER A 126 -1.96 5.12 -18.72
C SER A 126 -2.53 6.45 -19.19
N GLY A 127 -2.50 7.44 -18.31
CA GLY A 127 -2.92 8.78 -18.61
C GLY A 127 -2.04 9.55 -19.59
N LYS A 128 -0.72 9.32 -19.61
CA LYS A 128 0.21 9.94 -20.59
C LYS A 128 0.00 9.38 -22.00
N LYS A 129 -0.26 8.06 -22.12
CA LYS A 129 -0.53 7.41 -23.42
C LYS A 129 -1.83 7.87 -24.08
N ALA A 130 -2.83 8.28 -23.30
CA ALA A 130 -4.11 8.76 -23.83
C ALA A 130 -4.09 10.22 -24.33
N SER A 131 -2.96 10.93 -24.19
CA SER A 131 -2.79 12.33 -24.62
C SER A 131 -1.79 12.50 -25.77
N THR A 132 -1.28 11.40 -26.31
CA THR A 132 -0.43 11.29 -27.50
C THR A 132 -1.20 10.54 -28.57
#